data_AF-A0A6I1NRU6-F1
#
_entry.id   AF-A0A6I1NRU6-F1
#
_cell.length_a   1.000
_cell.length_b   1.000
_cell.length_c   1.000
_cell.angle_alpha   90.00
_cell.angle_beta   90.00
_cell.angle_gamma   90.00
#
_symmetry.space_group_name_H-M   'P 1'
#
loop_
_entity.id
_entity.type
_entity.pdbx_description
1 polymer ?
#
loop_
_entity_poly.entity_id
_entity_poly.type
_entity_poly.pdbx_seq_one_letter_code
_entity_poly.pdbx_strand_id
1 'polypeptide(L)'
;PQEFQKWALENISQTGLGVSLDVMGNEWVSLGSLIGFHEADGESWNLGIIRRVKRTSRESVYLGIETLSTRPLAASLRPTDARLIDPTLPPDQVWLAGHISLFMPYRRSGKLVNALILPLSLYMLGKQCYMRARGKHLQIALGKVLEKGSDWCMVEVELVKTLDKLPVVL
;
A
#
# COMPACT_ATOMS: atom_id res chain seq x y z
N PRO A 1 -21.21 5.51 11.16
CA PRO A 1 -20.42 4.49 10.43
C PRO A 1 -19.93 5.08 9.11
N GLN A 2 -18.65 4.87 8.75
CA GLN A 2 -18.16 5.32 7.44
C GLN A 2 -18.72 4.36 6.39
N GLU A 3 -19.55 4.86 5.48
CA GLU A 3 -20.07 4.05 4.36
C GLU A 3 -19.01 3.98 3.26
N PHE A 4 -18.52 2.78 2.98
CA PHE A 4 -17.65 2.54 1.84
C PHE A 4 -18.51 2.37 0.58
N GLN A 5 -18.03 2.92 -0.54
CA GLN A 5 -18.67 2.72 -1.83
C GLN A 5 -18.68 1.23 -2.17
N LYS A 6 -19.81 0.78 -2.73
CA LYS A 6 -19.99 -0.58 -3.24
C LYS A 6 -19.92 -0.54 -4.76
N TRP A 7 -19.15 -1.45 -5.34
CA TRP A 7 -19.02 -1.56 -6.80
C TRP A 7 -19.61 -2.88 -7.28
N ALA A 8 -20.09 -2.90 -8.53
CA ALA A 8 -20.60 -4.11 -9.14
C ALA A 8 -19.42 -5.00 -9.55
N LEU A 9 -19.41 -6.25 -9.08
CA LEU A 9 -18.40 -7.23 -9.45
C LEU A 9 -18.80 -7.91 -10.76
N GLU A 10 -17.95 -7.80 -11.77
CA GLU A 10 -18.21 -8.33 -13.12
C GLU A 10 -17.54 -9.69 -13.35
N ASN A 11 -16.31 -9.86 -12.85
CA ASN A 11 -15.56 -11.10 -12.93
C ASN A 11 -14.45 -11.17 -11.89
N ILE A 12 -14.06 -12.39 -11.53
CA ILE A 12 -12.96 -12.68 -10.61
C ILE A 12 -12.00 -13.65 -11.31
N SER A 13 -10.71 -13.47 -11.04
CA SER A 13 -9.64 -14.39 -11.40
C SER A 13 -8.73 -14.64 -10.20
N GLN A 14 -7.75 -15.54 -10.33
CA GLN A 14 -6.77 -15.78 -9.27
C GLN A 14 -5.91 -14.56 -8.92
N THR A 15 -5.75 -13.61 -9.83
CA THR A 15 -4.80 -12.50 -9.71
C THR A 15 -5.47 -11.13 -9.71
N GLY A 16 -6.80 -11.07 -9.69
CA GLY A 16 -7.50 -9.80 -9.84
C GLY A 16 -8.98 -9.93 -10.12
N LEU A 17 -9.63 -8.77 -10.21
CA LEU A 17 -11.08 -8.65 -10.39
C LEU A 17 -11.43 -7.56 -11.41
N GLY A 18 -12.56 -7.75 -12.08
CA GLY A 18 -13.22 -6.76 -12.90
C GLY A 18 -14.39 -6.16 -12.14
N VAL A 19 -14.46 -4.84 -12.06
CA VAL A 19 -15.58 -4.13 -11.41
C VAL A 19 -16.13 -3.02 -12.30
N SER A 20 -17.41 -2.73 -12.15
CA SER A 20 -18.07 -1.58 -12.75
C SER A 20 -18.57 -0.64 -11.64
N LEU A 21 -18.48 0.66 -11.91
CA LEU A 21 -18.91 1.71 -11.00
C LEU A 21 -19.35 2.95 -11.77
N ASP A 22 -20.11 3.81 -11.09
CA ASP A 22 -20.57 5.08 -11.64
C ASP A 22 -19.42 6.06 -11.76
N VAL A 23 -19.43 6.87 -12.83
CA VAL A 23 -18.41 7.90 -13.06
C VAL A 23 -18.52 9.02 -12.02
N MET A 24 -19.74 9.38 -11.62
CA MET A 24 -19.97 10.42 -10.61
C MET A 24 -19.56 9.93 -9.22
N GLY A 25 -18.73 10.72 -8.52
CA GLY A 25 -18.20 10.36 -7.21
C GLY A 25 -17.01 9.40 -7.24
N ASN A 26 -16.48 9.10 -8.43
CA ASN A 26 -15.31 8.24 -8.64
C ASN A 26 -14.25 8.91 -9.52
N GLU A 27 -14.13 10.24 -9.42
CA GLU A 27 -13.18 11.06 -10.17
C GLU A 27 -11.72 10.76 -9.79
N TRP A 28 -11.50 10.13 -8.64
CA TRP A 28 -10.19 9.69 -8.15
C TRP A 28 -9.62 8.48 -8.92
N VAL A 29 -10.44 7.78 -9.69
CA VAL A 29 -10.06 6.56 -10.41
C VAL A 29 -9.03 6.88 -11.49
N SER A 30 -7.85 6.29 -11.38
CA SER A 30 -6.79 6.45 -12.37
C SER A 30 -5.99 5.16 -12.55
N LEU A 31 -5.36 5.02 -13.72
CA LEU A 31 -4.46 3.90 -13.98
C LEU A 31 -3.26 3.96 -13.03
N GLY A 32 -2.93 2.85 -12.36
CA GLY A 32 -1.85 2.80 -11.38
C GLY A 32 -2.25 3.24 -9.97
N SER A 33 -3.50 3.68 -9.74
CA SER A 33 -3.99 3.96 -8.39
C SER A 33 -3.91 2.70 -7.51
N LEU A 34 -3.40 2.88 -6.30
CA LEU A 34 -3.43 1.88 -5.25
C LEU A 34 -4.77 1.95 -4.52
N ILE A 35 -5.43 0.81 -4.34
CA ILE A 35 -6.74 0.75 -3.70
C ILE A 35 -6.79 -0.34 -2.64
N GLY A 36 -7.43 -0.03 -1.51
CA GLY A 36 -7.93 -1.03 -0.58
C GLY A 36 -9.33 -1.44 -0.99
N PHE A 37 -9.61 -2.73 -1.06
CA PHE A 37 -10.96 -3.23 -1.31
C PHE A 37 -11.30 -4.41 -0.40
N HIS A 38 -12.58 -4.55 -0.09
CA HIS A 38 -13.11 -5.64 0.72
C HIS A 38 -14.15 -6.38 -0.10
N GLU A 39 -13.98 -7.69 -0.26
CA GLU A 39 -14.99 -8.52 -0.90
C GLU A 39 -16.16 -8.73 0.07
N ALA A 40 -17.40 -8.86 -0.44
CA ALA A 40 -18.58 -8.91 0.42
C ALA A 40 -18.50 -10.00 1.50
N ASP A 41 -17.95 -11.16 1.15
CA ASP A 41 -17.79 -12.32 2.03
C ASP A 41 -16.35 -12.49 2.54
N GLY A 42 -15.49 -11.49 2.31
CA GLY A 42 -14.08 -11.52 2.73
C GLY A 42 -13.91 -11.29 4.23
N GLU A 43 -12.85 -11.85 4.81
CA GLU A 43 -12.50 -11.60 6.23
C GLU A 43 -11.55 -10.40 6.43
N SER A 44 -10.90 -9.94 5.35
CA SER A 44 -9.88 -8.90 5.44
C SER A 44 -9.84 -7.98 4.22
N TRP A 45 -9.34 -6.77 4.44
CA TRP A 45 -8.98 -5.85 3.38
C TRP A 45 -7.92 -6.45 2.46
N ASN A 46 -8.14 -6.30 1.16
CA ASN A 46 -7.21 -6.62 0.10
C ASN A 46 -6.59 -5.33 -0.42
N LEU A 47 -5.42 -5.46 -1.05
CA LEU A 47 -4.74 -4.39 -1.73
C LEU A 47 -4.66 -4.69 -3.22
N GLY A 48 -4.97 -3.71 -4.06
CA GLY A 48 -4.88 -3.86 -5.50
C GLY A 48 -4.40 -2.61 -6.23
N ILE A 49 -4.06 -2.79 -7.50
CA ILE A 49 -3.70 -1.72 -8.43
C ILE A 49 -4.69 -1.72 -9.58
N ILE A 50 -5.16 -0.52 -9.95
CA ILE A 50 -5.95 -0.34 -11.17
C ILE A 50 -5.04 -0.49 -12.39
N ARG A 51 -5.20 -1.59 -13.15
CA ARG A 51 -4.43 -1.90 -14.38
C ARG A 51 -5.18 -1.63 -15.66
N ARG A 52 -6.51 -1.47 -15.60
CA ARG A 52 -7.33 -1.09 -16.75
C ARG A 52 -8.43 -0.16 -16.30
N VAL A 53 -8.66 0.89 -17.10
CA VAL A 53 -9.80 1.78 -16.97
C VAL A 53 -10.45 1.85 -18.35
N LYS A 54 -11.72 1.47 -18.44
CA LYS A 54 -12.48 1.51 -19.69
C LYS A 54 -13.82 2.15 -19.44
N ARG A 55 -14.07 3.31 -20.05
CA ARG A 55 -15.39 3.93 -20.03
C ARG A 55 -16.35 3.07 -20.85
N THR A 56 -17.40 2.54 -20.22
CA THR A 56 -18.39 1.65 -20.85
C THR A 56 -19.61 2.43 -21.30
N SER A 57 -19.95 3.53 -20.61
CA SER A 57 -21.01 4.47 -21.02
C SER A 57 -20.70 5.90 -20.55
N ARG A 58 -21.64 6.84 -20.72
CA ARG A 58 -21.50 8.18 -20.13
C ARG A 58 -21.52 8.14 -18.61
N GLU A 59 -22.14 7.14 -18.01
CA GLU A 59 -22.37 7.07 -16.56
C GLU A 59 -21.55 5.97 -15.89
N SER A 60 -20.99 5.02 -16.66
CA SER A 60 -20.29 3.86 -16.13
C SER A 60 -18.85 3.73 -16.63
N VAL A 61 -17.99 3.25 -15.74
CA VAL A 61 -16.60 2.86 -16.02
C VAL A 61 -16.35 1.45 -15.50
N TYR A 62 -15.60 0.67 -16.29
CA TYR A 62 -15.07 -0.63 -15.90
C TYR A 62 -13.61 -0.52 -15.48
N LEU A 63 -13.26 -1.17 -14.38
CA LEU A 63 -11.89 -1.29 -13.88
C LEU A 63 -11.43 -2.73 -13.90
N GLY A 64 -10.20 -2.94 -14.37
CA GLY A 64 -9.46 -4.16 -14.13
C GLY A 64 -8.47 -3.92 -12.99
N ILE A 65 -8.65 -4.62 -11.88
CA ILE A 65 -7.83 -4.51 -10.67
C ILE A 65 -6.94 -5.74 -10.58
N GLU A 66 -5.64 -5.55 -10.44
CA GLU A 66 -4.71 -6.60 -10.03
C GLU A 66 -4.66 -6.67 -8.51
N THR A 67 -4.85 -7.86 -7.92
CA THR A 67 -4.73 -8.07 -6.48
C THR A 67 -3.27 -8.25 -6.09
N LEU A 68 -2.71 -7.29 -5.35
CA LEU A 68 -1.33 -7.34 -4.85
C LEU A 68 -1.19 -8.22 -3.61
N SER A 69 -2.15 -8.15 -2.70
CA SER A 69 -2.19 -8.98 -1.49
C SER A 69 -3.57 -9.03 -0.91
N THR A 70 -3.90 -10.19 -0.35
CA THR A 70 -5.12 -10.41 0.41
C THR A 70 -4.93 -10.19 1.91
N ARG A 71 -3.69 -9.95 2.36
CA ARG A 71 -3.33 -9.77 3.77
C ARG A 71 -2.26 -8.68 3.92
N PRO A 72 -2.51 -7.44 3.45
CA PRO A 72 -1.60 -6.34 3.69
C PRO A 72 -1.50 -6.06 5.19
N LEU A 73 -0.31 -5.66 5.64
CA LEU A 73 -0.08 -5.29 7.03
C LEU A 73 0.28 -3.81 7.12
N ALA A 74 -0.54 -3.05 7.85
CA ALA A 74 -0.20 -1.69 8.22
C ALA A 74 1.13 -1.64 8.98
N ALA A 75 2.00 -0.74 8.53
CA ALA A 75 3.31 -0.48 9.09
C ALA A 75 3.51 1.03 9.26
N SER A 76 4.23 1.40 10.31
CA SER A 76 4.69 2.76 10.55
C SER A 76 6.16 2.85 10.22
N LEU A 77 6.56 3.79 9.37
CA LEU A 77 7.91 3.94 8.86
C LEU A 77 8.54 5.27 9.30
N ARG A 78 9.73 5.21 9.90
CA ARG A 78 10.52 6.39 10.25
C ARG A 78 11.95 6.25 9.72
N PRO A 79 12.45 7.20 8.92
CA PRO A 79 13.85 7.20 8.50
C PRO A 79 14.81 7.17 9.70
N THR A 80 15.93 6.47 9.57
CA THR A 80 16.94 6.38 10.66
C THR A 80 17.75 7.65 10.84
N ASP A 81 17.84 8.48 9.78
CA ASP A 81 18.49 9.79 9.74
C ASP A 81 17.57 10.94 10.20
N ALA A 82 16.26 10.71 10.29
CA ALA A 82 15.29 11.68 10.76
C ALA A 82 14.99 11.52 12.26
N ARG A 83 15.13 12.62 13.01
CA ARG A 83 14.85 12.64 14.45
C ARG A 83 13.35 12.55 14.75
N LEU A 84 12.56 13.33 14.00
CA LEU A 84 11.11 13.41 14.14
C LEU A 84 10.44 13.28 12.78
N ILE A 85 9.17 12.86 12.80
CA ILE A 85 8.29 13.01 11.65
C ILE A 85 8.03 14.49 11.45
N ASP A 86 7.97 14.92 10.18
CA ASP A 86 7.69 16.30 9.83
C ASP A 86 6.35 16.73 10.50
N PRO A 87 6.37 17.73 11.40
CA PRO A 87 5.17 18.14 12.13
C PRO A 87 4.13 18.81 11.22
N THR A 88 4.49 19.16 9.99
CA THR A 88 3.57 19.70 8.98
C THR A 88 2.79 18.62 8.24
N LEU A 89 3.15 17.34 8.41
CA LEU A 89 2.40 16.25 7.80
C LEU A 89 0.98 16.18 8.38
N PRO A 90 -0.04 16.03 7.52
CA PRO A 90 -1.39 15.81 7.96
C PRO A 90 -1.50 14.62 8.94
N PRO A 91 -2.29 14.73 10.03
CA PRO A 91 -2.40 13.65 11.02
C PRO A 91 -2.87 12.31 10.45
N ASP A 92 -3.63 12.33 9.35
CA ASP A 92 -4.11 11.15 8.64
C ASP A 92 -3.04 10.47 7.76
N GLN A 93 -1.85 11.09 7.61
CA GLN A 93 -0.69 10.50 6.95
C GLN A 93 0.33 9.91 7.94
N VAL A 94 0.09 10.09 9.24
CA VAL A 94 0.98 9.67 10.32
C VAL A 94 0.31 8.61 11.17
N TRP A 95 1.00 7.48 11.35
CA TRP A 95 0.55 6.40 12.22
C TRP A 95 1.69 5.95 13.12
N LEU A 96 1.43 5.84 14.43
CA LEU A 96 2.42 5.44 15.44
C LEU A 96 3.74 6.23 15.38
N ALA A 97 3.64 7.55 15.19
CA ALA A 97 4.78 8.46 15.03
C ALA A 97 5.72 8.10 13.87
N GLY A 98 5.15 7.60 12.77
CA GLY A 98 5.83 7.30 11.51
C GLY A 98 4.90 7.54 10.33
N HIS A 99 5.44 7.51 9.11
CA HIS A 99 4.65 7.54 7.89
C HIS A 99 3.86 6.23 7.75
N ILE A 100 2.63 6.33 7.26
CA ILE A 100 1.82 5.16 6.94
C ILE A 100 2.47 4.41 5.78
N SER A 101 2.57 3.09 5.92
CA SER A 101 3.11 2.16 4.92
C SER A 101 2.40 0.81 5.01
N LEU A 102 2.53 0.00 3.96
CA LEU A 102 1.93 -1.34 3.91
C LEU A 102 3.03 -2.38 3.66
N PHE A 103 3.24 -3.26 4.63
CA PHE A 103 4.14 -4.40 4.51
C PHE A 103 3.36 -5.61 3.99
N MET A 104 3.96 -6.38 3.08
CA MET A 104 3.32 -7.56 2.50
C MET A 104 4.35 -8.53 1.93
N PRO A 105 4.12 -9.85 2.02
CA PRO A 105 4.83 -10.80 1.17
C PRO A 105 4.36 -10.61 -0.29
N TYR A 106 5.31 -10.57 -1.23
CA TYR A 106 5.02 -10.37 -2.65
C TYR A 106 5.71 -11.45 -3.49
N ARG A 107 4.98 -12.06 -4.41
CA ARG A 107 5.52 -13.09 -5.33
C ARG A 107 5.93 -12.46 -6.65
N ARG A 108 7.23 -12.53 -6.97
CA ARG A 108 7.79 -12.08 -8.25
C ARG A 108 8.59 -13.20 -8.90
N SER A 109 8.23 -13.56 -10.13
CA SER A 109 8.94 -14.59 -10.92
C SER A 109 9.17 -15.90 -10.14
N GLY A 110 8.16 -16.34 -9.38
CA GLY A 110 8.22 -17.55 -8.54
C GLY A 110 8.95 -17.40 -7.20
N LYS A 111 9.60 -16.26 -6.93
CA LYS A 111 10.26 -15.98 -5.64
C LYS A 111 9.37 -15.14 -4.74
N LEU A 112 9.31 -15.53 -3.46
CA LEU A 112 8.64 -14.74 -2.42
C LEU A 112 9.65 -13.74 -1.85
N VAL A 113 9.32 -12.45 -1.94
CA VAL A 113 10.10 -11.36 -1.34
C VAL A 113 9.24 -10.63 -0.32
N ASN A 114 9.89 -10.04 0.67
CA ASN A 114 9.22 -9.08 1.54
C ASN A 114 9.17 -7.73 0.82
N ALA A 115 7.97 -7.16 0.74
CA ALA A 115 7.75 -5.88 0.09
C ALA A 115 7.15 -4.87 1.06
N LEU A 116 7.41 -3.60 0.78
CA LEU A 116 6.83 -2.47 1.48
C LEU A 116 6.32 -1.46 0.46
N ILE A 117 5.09 -1.00 0.64
CA ILE A 117 4.54 0.15 -0.06
C ILE A 117 4.69 1.37 0.84
N LEU A 118 5.24 2.44 0.28
CA LEU A 118 5.54 3.68 0.98
C LEU A 118 5.40 4.89 0.04
N PRO A 119 5.20 6.10 0.60
CA PRO A 119 5.27 7.34 -0.17
C PRO A 119 6.58 7.47 -0.95
N LEU A 120 6.50 7.95 -2.19
CA LEU A 120 7.67 8.12 -3.07
C LEU A 120 8.76 9.01 -2.47
N SER A 121 8.37 10.04 -1.70
CA SER A 121 9.28 10.98 -1.04
C SER A 121 10.21 10.31 -0.01
N LEU A 122 9.86 9.11 0.48
CA LEU A 122 10.66 8.37 1.45
C LEU A 122 11.64 7.41 0.80
N TYR A 123 11.50 7.12 -0.49
CA TYR A 123 12.30 6.12 -1.15
C TYR A 123 13.69 6.61 -1.53
N MET A 124 14.70 5.84 -1.12
CA MET A 124 16.05 5.89 -1.64
C MET A 124 16.66 4.48 -1.48
N LEU A 125 17.30 3.97 -2.52
CA LEU A 125 17.90 2.62 -2.49
C LEU A 125 18.94 2.53 -1.35
N GLY A 126 18.84 1.48 -0.54
CA GLY A 126 19.70 1.25 0.62
C GLY A 126 19.36 2.09 1.85
N LYS A 127 18.41 3.03 1.76
CA LYS A 127 18.00 3.85 2.91
C LYS A 127 17.46 2.96 4.01
N GLN A 128 17.93 3.22 5.23
CA GLN A 128 17.49 2.46 6.39
C GLN A 128 16.39 3.18 7.14
N CYS A 129 15.38 2.43 7.53
CA CYS A 129 14.22 2.92 8.25
C CYS A 129 13.93 2.03 9.46
N TYR A 130 13.41 2.67 10.51
CA TYR A 130 12.70 2.00 11.58
C TYR A 130 11.27 1.70 11.14
N MET A 131 10.86 0.44 11.26
CA MET A 131 9.51 -0.02 10.94
C MET A 131 8.84 -0.59 12.19
N ARG A 132 7.58 -0.22 12.42
CA ARG A 132 6.70 -0.84 13.41
C ARG A 132 5.53 -1.51 12.70
N ALA A 133 5.37 -2.81 12.89
CA ALA A 133 4.29 -3.60 12.29
C ALA A 133 3.88 -4.77 13.21
N ARG A 134 2.57 -4.95 13.48
CA ARG A 134 2.02 -5.92 14.47
C ARG A 134 2.78 -5.95 15.81
N GLY A 135 3.09 -4.78 16.36
CA GLY A 135 3.81 -4.67 17.63
C GLY A 135 5.31 -5.02 17.57
N LYS A 136 5.83 -5.51 16.44
CA LYS A 136 7.27 -5.73 16.24
C LYS A 136 7.96 -4.44 15.85
N HIS A 137 9.21 -4.29 16.28
CA HIS A 137 10.08 -3.18 15.93
C HIS A 137 11.28 -3.71 15.13
N LEU A 138 11.50 -3.14 13.96
CA LEU A 138 12.49 -3.62 13.01
C LEU A 138 13.28 -2.43 12.47
N GLN A 139 14.56 -2.63 12.21
CA GLN A 139 15.33 -1.79 11.30
C GLN A 139 15.43 -2.52 9.97
N ILE A 140 15.03 -1.85 8.89
CA ILE A 140 15.01 -2.40 7.54
C ILE A 140 15.81 -1.51 6.59
N ALA A 141 16.29 -2.09 5.49
CA ALA A 141 16.83 -1.35 4.36
C ALA A 141 15.86 -1.45 3.17
N LEU A 142 15.66 -0.34 2.47
CA LEU A 142 14.83 -0.27 1.26
C LEU A 142 15.62 -0.79 0.06
N GLY A 143 15.11 -1.82 -0.61
CA GLY A 143 15.72 -2.46 -1.75
C GLY A 143 15.25 -1.87 -3.09
N LYS A 144 15.22 -2.73 -4.11
CA LYS A 144 14.83 -2.33 -5.47
C LYS A 144 13.34 -2.02 -5.55
N VAL A 145 12.99 -1.07 -6.41
CA VAL A 145 11.59 -0.80 -6.76
C VAL A 145 11.02 -1.99 -7.52
N LEU A 146 9.88 -2.49 -7.03
CA LEU A 146 9.08 -3.55 -7.63
C LEU A 146 7.98 -2.98 -8.50
N GLU A 147 7.33 -1.91 -8.03
CA GLU A 147 6.23 -1.22 -8.69
C GLU A 147 6.25 0.27 -8.30
N LYS A 148 5.73 1.15 -9.16
CA LYS A 148 5.68 2.58 -8.91
C LYS A 148 4.35 3.17 -9.38
N GLY A 149 3.66 3.87 -8.48
CA GLY A 149 2.51 4.71 -8.79
C GLY A 149 2.90 6.19 -8.90
N SER A 150 1.89 7.07 -8.85
CA SER A 150 2.06 8.52 -8.93
C SER A 150 2.74 9.12 -7.71
N ASP A 151 2.41 8.62 -6.51
CA ASP A 151 2.80 9.15 -5.20
C ASP A 151 3.30 8.06 -4.24
N TRP A 152 3.23 6.79 -4.65
CA TRP A 152 3.69 5.63 -3.89
C TRP A 152 4.64 4.76 -4.73
N CYS A 153 5.44 3.95 -4.04
CA CYS A 153 6.18 2.85 -4.65
C CYS A 153 6.09 1.60 -3.79
N MET A 154 6.24 0.45 -4.42
CA MET A 154 6.45 -0.84 -3.75
C MET A 154 7.91 -1.22 -3.92
N VAL A 155 8.58 -1.58 -2.84
CA VAL A 155 10.01 -1.90 -2.85
C VAL A 155 10.27 -3.20 -2.11
N GLU A 156 11.35 -3.89 -2.48
CA GLU A 156 11.90 -4.98 -1.67
C GLU A 156 12.35 -4.43 -0.31
N VAL A 157 12.26 -5.24 0.75
CA VAL A 157 12.82 -4.87 2.05
C VAL A 157 13.71 -5.97 2.61
N GLU A 158 14.84 -5.55 3.16
CA GLU A 158 15.78 -6.41 3.83
C GLU A 158 15.77 -6.09 5.33
N LEU A 159 15.72 -7.14 6.16
CA LEU A 159 15.83 -6.99 7.61
C LEU A 159 17.29 -6.71 7.97
N VAL A 160 17.54 -5.57 8.60
CA VAL A 160 18.85 -5.24 9.17
C VAL A 160 18.97 -5.81 10.59
N LYS A 161 17.99 -5.50 11.45
CA LYS A 161 17.90 -6.05 12.81
C LYS A 161 16.51 -5.96 13.41
N THR A 162 16.19 -6.88 14.31
CA THR A 162 15.03 -6.78 15.21
C THR A 162 15.40 -5.92 16.42
N LEU A 163 14.43 -5.19 16.95
CA LEU A 163 14.60 -4.26 18.06
C LEU A 163 13.59 -4.60 19.16
N ASP A 164 13.98 -4.43 20.43
CA ASP A 164 13.03 -4.52 21.56
C ASP A 164 12.11 -3.29 21.63
N LYS A 165 12.64 -2.14 21.22
CA LYS A 165 11.92 -0.88 21.08
C LYS A 165 12.57 -0.03 19.99
N LEU A 166 11.77 0.82 19.34
CA LEU A 166 12.35 1.81 18.43
C LEU A 166 13.21 2.82 19.20
N PRO A 167 14.41 3.15 18.69
CA PRO A 167 15.23 4.20 19.28
C PRO A 167 14.46 5.52 19.29
N VAL A 168 14.32 6.11 20.47
CA VAL A 168 13.94 7.51 20.59
C VAL A 168 15.19 8.28 20.22
N VAL A 169 15.17 8.93 19.05
CA VAL A 169 16.28 9.80 18.67
C VAL A 169 16.08 11.09 19.45
N LEU A 170 16.82 11.22 20.57
CA LEU A 170 16.90 12.45 21.37
C LEU A 170 17.61 13.56 20.57
#